data_AF-A0AAN0SYC0-F1
#
_entry.id   AF-A0AAN0SYC0-F1
#
_cell.length_a   1.000
_cell.length_b   1.000
_cell.length_c   1.000
_cell.angle_alpha   90.00
_cell.angle_beta   90.00
_cell.angle_gamma   90.00
#
_symmetry.space_group_name_H-M   'P 1'
#
loop_
_entity.id
_entity.type
_entity.pdbx_description
1 polymer ?
#
loop_
_entity_poly.entity_id
_entity_poly.type
_entity_poly.pdbx_seq_one_letter_code
_entity_poly.pdbx_strand_id
1 'polypeptide(L)'
;MSFANARGIIVDEVIKDIGSGLNYKRKQWNKLIDSCMERNISTIIIAHKDRFVRFGYDWFEKFLCKMGVEIMIVNNEKLSLQEELVQDLISIMYLAVEYMG
;
A
#
# COMPACT_ATOMS: atom_id res chain seq x y z
N MET A 1 13.03 -5.88 6.49
CA MET A 1 14.07 -6.92 6.54
C MET A 1 14.00 -7.78 7.81
N SER A 2 14.04 -7.23 9.03
CA SER A 2 14.03 -8.04 10.27
C SER A 2 12.90 -9.09 10.33
N PHE A 3 11.67 -8.72 9.95
CA PHE A 3 10.54 -9.66 9.87
C PHE A 3 10.76 -10.80 8.86
N ALA A 4 11.17 -10.48 7.64
CA ALA A 4 11.36 -11.47 6.58
C ALA A 4 12.46 -12.46 6.96
N ASN A 5 13.59 -11.94 7.48
CA ASN A 5 14.70 -12.76 7.97
C ASN A 5 14.26 -13.70 9.11
N ALA A 6 13.45 -13.21 10.06
CA ALA A 6 12.94 -14.02 11.17
C ALA A 6 12.00 -15.15 10.72
N ARG A 7 11.36 -15.00 9.55
CA ARG A 7 10.48 -16.03 8.95
C ARG A 7 11.17 -16.87 7.88
N GLY A 8 12.48 -16.70 7.66
CA GLY A 8 13.20 -17.38 6.59
C GLY A 8 12.75 -17.00 5.19
N ILE A 9 12.09 -15.85 5.04
CA ILE A 9 11.63 -15.32 3.76
C ILE A 9 12.79 -14.57 3.10
N ILE A 10 13.15 -14.98 1.89
CA ILE A 10 14.10 -14.25 1.03
C ILE A 10 13.33 -13.13 0.35
N VAL A 11 13.81 -11.90 0.49
CA VAL A 11 13.19 -10.72 -0.14
C VAL A 11 13.94 -10.44 -1.44
N ASP A 12 13.25 -10.57 -2.57
CA ASP A 12 13.83 -10.31 -3.89
C ASP A 12 14.03 -8.82 -4.16
N GLU A 13 13.04 -7.99 -3.81
CA GLU A 13 13.07 -6.55 -4.06
C GLU A 13 12.45 -5.75 -2.91
N VAL A 14 13.00 -4.57 -2.63
CA VAL A 14 12.41 -3.58 -1.71
C VAL A 14 11.93 -2.38 -2.51
N ILE A 15 10.61 -2.25 -2.65
CA ILE A 15 9.98 -1.14 -3.33
C ILE A 15 9.71 -0.01 -2.33
N LYS A 16 10.10 1.22 -2.69
CA LYS A 16 9.82 2.43 -1.91
C LYS A 16 9.10 3.43 -2.79
N ASP A 17 8.10 4.11 -2.23
CA ASP A 17 7.37 5.18 -2.89
C ASP A 17 7.11 6.30 -1.88
N ILE A 18 7.08 7.54 -2.35
CA ILE A 18 6.86 8.73 -1.52
C ILE A 18 5.56 9.38 -1.98
N GLY A 19 4.57 9.40 -1.09
CA GLY A 19 3.27 10.02 -1.33
C GLY A 19 2.21 9.49 -0.38
N SER A 20 1.11 10.23 -0.25
CA SER A 20 -0.04 9.82 0.55
C SER A 20 -0.62 8.48 0.06
N GLY A 21 -1.18 7.69 0.99
CA GLY A 21 -1.96 6.49 0.68
C GLY A 21 -3.23 6.76 -0.14
N LEU A 22 -3.66 8.02 -0.28
CA LEU A 22 -4.73 8.45 -1.19
C LEU A 22 -4.27 8.61 -2.64
N ASN A 23 -2.96 8.70 -2.88
CA ASN A 23 -2.43 8.89 -4.23
C ASN A 23 -2.28 7.54 -4.95
N TYR A 24 -3.29 7.19 -5.75
CA TYR A 24 -3.26 6.02 -6.63
C TYR A 24 -2.38 6.20 -7.88
N LYS A 25 -1.73 7.36 -8.07
CA LYS A 25 -0.76 7.61 -9.15
C LYS A 25 0.69 7.41 -8.70
N ARG A 26 0.91 6.90 -7.48
CA ARG A 26 2.25 6.54 -6.97
C ARG A 26 2.95 5.60 -7.95
N LYS A 27 4.11 6.02 -8.46
CA LYS A 27 4.76 5.41 -9.63
C LYS A 27 5.22 3.98 -9.35
N GLN A 28 5.84 3.76 -8.21
CA GLN A 28 6.35 2.45 -7.82
C GLN A 28 5.22 1.55 -7.32
N TRP A 29 4.17 2.12 -6.72
CA TRP A 29 2.95 1.37 -6.40
C TRP A 29 2.24 0.84 -7.66
N ASN A 30 2.05 1.65 -8.70
CA ASN A 30 1.42 1.16 -9.94
C ASN A 30 2.27 0.08 -10.62
N LYS A 31 3.61 0.24 -10.67
CA LYS A 31 4.50 -0.82 -11.17
C LYS A 31 4.35 -2.13 -10.39
N LEU A 32 4.24 -2.06 -9.06
CA LEU A 32 3.98 -3.23 -8.22
C LEU A 32 2.68 -3.92 -8.63
N ILE A 33 1.60 -3.17 -8.86
CA ILE A 33 0.32 -3.71 -9.32
C ILE A 33 0.45 -4.34 -10.71
N ASP A 34 1.12 -3.68 -11.65
CA ASP A 34 1.35 -4.21 -13.00
C ASP A 34 2.12 -5.54 -12.94
N SER A 35 3.20 -5.60 -12.16
CA SER A 35 3.97 -6.84 -11.96
C SER A 35 3.16 -7.96 -11.28
N CYS A 36 2.19 -7.64 -10.44
CA CYS A 36 1.24 -8.62 -9.90
C CYS A 36 0.31 -9.17 -10.99
N MET A 37 -0.19 -8.29 -11.88
CA MET A 37 -1.05 -8.70 -13.00
C MET A 37 -0.29 -9.56 -14.02
N GLU A 38 1.00 -9.31 -14.21
CA GLU A 38 1.91 -10.11 -15.03
C GLU A 38 2.31 -11.44 -14.37
N ARG A 39 1.88 -11.70 -13.13
CA ARG A 39 2.23 -12.90 -12.32
C ARG A 39 3.73 -13.03 -12.01
N ASN A 40 4.45 -11.91 -11.99
CA ASN A 40 5.86 -11.85 -11.61
C ASN A 40 6.06 -11.79 -10.09
N ILE A 41 4.98 -11.61 -9.33
CA ILE A 41 5.00 -11.46 -7.87
C ILE A 41 4.03 -12.47 -7.26
N SER A 42 4.47 -13.18 -6.23
CA SER A 42 3.65 -14.13 -5.47
C SER A 42 3.33 -13.63 -4.06
N THR A 43 4.15 -12.74 -3.49
CA THR A 43 3.97 -12.24 -2.12
C THR A 43 4.39 -10.79 -2.00
N ILE A 44 3.57 -9.98 -1.33
CA ILE A 44 3.87 -8.59 -0.97
C ILE A 44 3.94 -8.50 0.55
N ILE A 45 5.00 -7.91 1.08
CA ILE A 45 5.15 -7.69 2.52
C ILE A 45 5.01 -6.20 2.81
N ILE A 46 4.03 -5.83 3.64
CA ILE A 46 3.78 -4.44 4.05
C ILE A 46 3.79 -4.31 5.58
N ALA A 47 4.17 -3.13 6.08
CA ALA A 47 4.13 -2.87 7.51
C ALA A 47 2.69 -2.78 8.03
N HIS A 48 1.83 -2.06 7.31
CA HIS A 48 0.42 -1.80 7.62
C HIS A 48 -0.39 -1.61 6.34
N LYS A 49 -1.72 -1.79 6.42
CA LYS A 49 -2.64 -1.62 5.29
C LYS A 49 -2.54 -0.23 4.64
N ASP A 50 -2.38 0.81 5.44
CA ASP A 50 -2.34 2.21 4.98
C ASP A 50 -1.09 2.57 4.16
N ARG A 51 0.01 1.84 4.35
CA ARG A 51 1.21 1.92 3.51
C ARG A 51 0.96 1.39 2.10
N PHE A 52 -0.02 0.51 1.96
CA PHE A 52 -0.45 -0.01 0.67
C PHE A 52 -1.44 0.96 0.00
N VAL A 53 -2.57 1.26 0.64
CA VAL A 53 -3.57 2.26 0.21
C VAL A 53 -4.32 2.79 1.43
N ARG A 54 -4.77 4.05 1.42
CA ARG A 54 -5.55 4.60 2.55
C ARG A 54 -6.97 4.05 2.60
N PHE A 55 -7.61 3.88 1.44
CA PHE A 55 -8.97 3.35 1.33
C PHE A 55 -9.02 2.22 0.30
N GLY A 56 -10.03 1.36 0.42
CA GLY A 56 -10.24 0.27 -0.55
C GLY A 56 -9.23 -0.89 -0.44
N TYR A 57 -8.46 -0.99 0.63
CA TYR A 57 -7.49 -2.07 0.83
C TYR A 57 -8.10 -3.46 0.62
N ASP A 58 -9.26 -3.74 1.22
CA ASP A 58 -9.89 -5.07 1.12
C ASP A 58 -10.31 -5.41 -0.33
N TRP A 59 -10.55 -4.41 -1.17
CA TRP A 59 -10.79 -4.63 -2.60
C TRP A 59 -9.50 -5.06 -3.32
N PHE A 60 -8.40 -4.35 -3.07
CA PHE A 60 -7.09 -4.71 -3.64
C PHE A 60 -6.59 -6.06 -3.15
N GLU A 61 -6.76 -6.38 -1.87
CA GLU A 61 -6.38 -7.67 -1.31
C GLU A 61 -7.13 -8.81 -2.01
N LYS A 62 -8.46 -8.68 -2.18
CA LYS A 62 -9.27 -9.67 -2.93
C LYS A 62 -8.86 -9.75 -4.40
N PHE A 63 -8.58 -8.62 -5.03
CA PHE A 63 -8.14 -8.57 -6.42
C PHE A 63 -6.79 -9.30 -6.60
N LEU A 64 -5.80 -8.98 -5.77
CA LEU A 64 -4.47 -9.58 -5.81
C LEU A 64 -4.48 -11.06 -5.42
N CYS A 65 -5.32 -11.46 -4.47
CA CYS A 65 -5.54 -12.86 -4.14
C CYS A 65 -6.04 -13.67 -5.35
N LYS A 66 -6.96 -13.10 -6.15
CA LYS A 66 -7.40 -13.74 -7.42
C LYS A 66 -6.29 -13.84 -8.46
N MET A 67 -5.28 -12.99 -8.39
CA MET A 67 -4.09 -13.06 -9.25
C MET A 67 -3.01 -14.02 -8.70
N GLY A 68 -3.26 -14.67 -7.55
CA GLY A 68 -2.31 -15.58 -6.91
C GLY A 68 -1.28 -14.87 -6.03
N VAL A 69 -1.54 -13.62 -5.64
CA VAL A 69 -0.64 -12.81 -4.81
C VAL A 69 -1.14 -12.74 -3.37
N GLU A 70 -0.29 -13.11 -2.42
CA GLU A 70 -0.55 -12.97 -0.99
C GLU A 70 0.00 -11.65 -0.45
N ILE A 71 -0.76 -10.94 0.39
CA ILE A 71 -0.29 -9.75 1.09
C ILE A 71 -0.07 -10.08 2.57
N MET A 72 1.18 -10.02 3.02
CA MET A 72 1.57 -10.23 4.42
C MET A 72 1.74 -8.91 5.15
N ILE A 73 0.99 -8.71 6.24
CA ILE A 73 1.08 -7.52 7.09
C ILE A 73 1.95 -7.82 8.30
N VAL A 74 3.02 -7.04 8.48
CA VAL A 74 3.99 -7.19 9.59
C VAL A 74 3.46 -6.63 10.91
N ASN A 75 2.47 -5.72 10.85
CA ASN A 75 1.80 -5.08 11.97
C ASN A 75 2.76 -4.54 13.03
N ASN A 76 3.68 -3.68 12.58
CA ASN A 76 4.74 -3.14 13.42
C ASN A 76 4.30 -1.78 13.98
N GLU A 77 3.78 -1.72 15.21
CA GLU A 77 3.28 -0.48 15.82
C GLU A 77 4.34 0.64 15.82
N LYS A 78 4.38 1.48 14.78
CA LYS A 78 5.08 2.76 14.81
C LYS A 78 4.23 3.87 14.20
N LEU A 79 3.90 4.78 15.10
CA LEU A 79 3.16 6.01 14.95
C LEU A 79 3.92 7.02 14.07
N SER A 80 3.36 7.29 12.89
CA SER A 80 3.41 8.59 12.21
C SER A 80 2.02 8.94 11.63
N LEU A 81 0.98 8.28 12.16
CA LEU A 81 -0.37 8.25 11.59
C LEU A 81 -1.07 9.62 11.64
N GLN A 82 -0.84 10.41 12.69
CA GLN A 82 -1.65 11.62 12.93
C GLN A 82 -1.46 12.69 11.86
N GLU A 83 -0.22 13.07 11.53
CA GLU A 83 0.05 14.08 10.50
C GLU A 83 -0.43 13.62 9.13
N GLU A 84 -0.19 12.35 8.79
CA GLU A 84 -0.60 11.76 7.52
C GLU A 84 -2.13 11.70 7.38
N LEU A 85 -2.84 11.35 8.47
CA LEU A 85 -4.30 11.36 8.52
C LEU A 85 -4.87 12.77 8.40
N VAL A 86 -4.25 13.77 9.04
CA VAL A 86 -4.66 15.17 8.91
C VAL A 86 -4.50 15.65 7.47
N GLN A 87 -3.38 15.35 6.82
CA GLN A 87 -3.15 15.69 5.40
C GLN A 87 -4.16 14.99 4.48
N ASP A 88 -4.49 13.74 4.77
CA ASP A 88 -5.49 12.99 4.01
C ASP A 88 -6.89 13.59 4.18
N LEU A 89 -7.24 14.04 5.38
CA LEU A 89 -8.52 14.70 5.66
C LEU A 89 -8.62 16.06 4.95
N ILE A 90 -7.55 16.87 4.99
CA ILE A 90 -7.46 18.13 4.23
C ILE A 90 -7.63 17.86 2.73
N SER A 91 -6.99 16.83 2.19
CA SER A 91 -7.07 16.48 0.78
C SER A 91 -8.50 16.10 0.36
N ILE A 92 -9.20 15.33 1.20
CA ILE A 92 -10.61 14.96 0.95
C ILE A 92 -11.52 16.19 1.00
N MET A 93 -11.34 17.07 1.99
CA MET A 93 -12.12 18.31 2.08
C MET A 93 -11.92 19.20 0.86
N TYR A 94 -10.67 19.36 0.40
CA TYR A 94 -10.37 20.15 -0.79
C TYR A 94 -11.09 19.61 -2.03
N LEU A 95 -11.00 18.30 -2.28
CA LEU A 95 -11.72 17.65 -3.38
C LEU A 95 -13.24 17.87 -3.25
N ALA A 96 -13.81 17.68 -2.05
CA ALA A 96 -15.24 17.89 -1.83
C ALA A 96 -15.68 19.33 -2.17
N VAL A 97 -14.88 20.34 -1.82
CA VAL A 97 -15.16 21.74 -2.18
C VAL A 97 -15.08 21.97 -3.68
N GLU A 98 -14.07 21.41 -4.36
CA GLU A 98 -13.91 21.50 -5.82
C GLU A 98 -15.11 20.89 -6.59
N TYR A 99 -15.68 19.79 -6.09
CA TYR A 99 -16.87 19.16 -6.70
C TYR A 99 -18.18 19.93 -6.44
N MET A 100 -18.23 20.84 -5.48
CA MET A 100 -19.41 21.62 -5.14
C MET A 100 -19.45 22.99 -5.82
N GLY A 101 -18.36 23.40 -6.49
CA GLY A 101 -18.27 24.63 -7.29
C GLY A 101 -18.49 24.36 -8.78
#